data_AF-A0A8J5PBZ0-F1
#
_entry.id   AF-A0A8J5PBZ0-F1
#
_cell.length_a   1.000
_cell.length_b   1.000
_cell.length_c   1.000
_cell.angle_alpha   90.00
_cell.angle_beta   90.00
_cell.angle_gamma   90.00
#
_symmetry.space_group_name_H-M   'P 1'
#
loop_
_entity.id
_entity.type
_entity.pdbx_description
1 polymer ?
#
loop_
_entity_poly.entity_id
_entity_poly.type
_entity_poly.pdbx_seq_one_letter_code
_entity_poly.pdbx_strand_id
1 'polypeptide(L)'
;MQKTLPRKWLLSGHSRLREFAPDQIEKALATIRPDNSCMWYGTEYRHDKIPNDLMQECKKAFAVSPQDRLPTLHLPHKNQFIPNEPEVEKQEMDEQALNPRVIRNDSIARTQWKKDDIFWVPRANVIVSLKTPLFYASAENNVKARLFLDLVRDALEMYSYDAELAGLQYKVSLDSRGLFLDVSGYNDKLPVLLDQIVTIMRDLDIKKYRLRL
;
A
#
# COMPACT_ATOMS: atom_id res chain seq x y z
N MET A 1 -21.33 3.99 20.07
CA MET A 1 -21.72 2.71 20.71
C MET A 1 -21.47 1.58 19.72
N GLN A 2 -20.65 0.58 20.06
CA GLN A 2 -20.49 -0.61 19.22
C GLN A 2 -21.80 -1.38 19.16
N LYS A 3 -22.33 -1.64 17.96
CA LYS A 3 -23.49 -2.50 17.76
C LYS A 3 -23.13 -3.92 18.18
N THR A 4 -24.01 -4.58 18.93
CA THR A 4 -23.81 -5.97 19.35
C THR A 4 -23.89 -6.89 18.14
N LEU A 5 -22.84 -7.69 17.93
CA LEU A 5 -22.79 -8.68 16.86
C LEU A 5 -23.51 -9.98 17.28
N PRO A 6 -24.30 -10.61 16.41
CA PRO A 6 -24.81 -11.96 16.63
C PRO A 6 -23.68 -12.95 16.92
N ARG A 7 -23.92 -13.92 17.82
CA ARG A 7 -22.91 -14.94 18.21
C ARG A 7 -22.31 -15.67 17.00
N LYS A 8 -23.13 -16.01 16.00
CA LYS A 8 -22.72 -16.65 14.74
C LYS A 8 -21.75 -15.82 13.90
N TRP A 9 -21.62 -14.52 14.18
CA TRP A 9 -20.75 -13.60 13.45
C TRP A 9 -19.51 -13.20 14.23
N LEU A 10 -19.25 -13.74 15.42
CA LEU A 10 -18.11 -13.32 16.24
C LEU A 10 -16.75 -13.48 15.52
N LEU A 11 -16.54 -14.60 14.82
CA LEU A 11 -15.27 -14.86 14.11
C LEU A 11 -15.13 -14.11 12.79
N SER A 12 -16.22 -13.90 12.07
CA SER A 12 -16.21 -13.16 10.79
C SER A 12 -16.37 -11.65 10.98
N GLY A 13 -16.90 -11.24 12.12
CA GLY A 13 -17.19 -9.88 12.54
C GLY A 13 -17.58 -8.96 11.40
N HIS A 14 -16.79 -7.89 11.29
CA HIS A 14 -16.85 -6.88 10.24
C HIS A 14 -15.99 -7.22 9.02
N SER A 15 -15.18 -8.28 9.07
CA SER A 15 -14.33 -8.70 7.95
C SER A 15 -15.14 -9.29 6.78
N ARG A 16 -16.32 -9.85 7.06
CA ARG A 16 -17.25 -10.32 6.01
C ARG A 16 -18.33 -9.28 5.72
N LEU A 17 -18.24 -8.65 4.56
CA LEU A 17 -19.36 -7.92 3.97
C LEU A 17 -20.40 -8.94 3.47
N ARG A 18 -21.68 -8.69 3.75
CA ARG A 18 -22.77 -9.67 3.55
C ARG A 18 -23.84 -9.17 2.59
N GLU A 19 -24.17 -7.90 2.69
CA GLU A 19 -25.26 -7.28 1.93
C GLU A 19 -24.74 -5.98 1.32
N PHE A 20 -25.08 -5.76 0.06
CA PHE A 20 -24.87 -4.49 -0.61
C PHE A 20 -26.14 -3.66 -0.47
N ALA A 21 -26.06 -2.56 0.28
CA ALA A 21 -27.21 -1.71 0.61
C ALA A 21 -27.03 -0.29 0.02
N PRO A 22 -27.36 -0.08 -1.28
CA PRO A 22 -27.09 1.19 -1.98
C PRO A 22 -27.78 2.40 -1.32
N ASP A 23 -29.03 2.24 -0.87
CA ASP A 23 -29.78 3.33 -0.21
C ASP A 23 -29.08 3.85 1.06
N GLN A 24 -28.34 2.99 1.77
CA GLN A 24 -27.59 3.42 2.95
C GLN A 24 -26.33 4.20 2.56
N ILE A 25 -25.71 3.85 1.43
CA ILE A 25 -24.59 4.59 0.87
C ILE A 25 -25.07 5.99 0.46
N GLU A 26 -26.21 6.10 -0.24
CA GLU A 26 -26.78 7.39 -0.62
C GLU A 26 -27.12 8.26 0.60
N LYS A 27 -27.75 7.67 1.62
CA LYS A 27 -28.05 8.38 2.88
C LYS A 27 -26.79 8.88 3.57
N ALA A 28 -25.72 8.06 3.62
CA ALA A 28 -24.45 8.47 4.22
C ALA A 28 -23.77 9.58 3.41
N LEU A 29 -23.72 9.46 2.08
CA LEU A 29 -23.20 10.49 1.19
C LEU A 29 -23.96 11.81 1.34
N ALA A 30 -25.28 11.76 1.54
CA ALA A 30 -26.09 12.94 1.80
C ALA A 30 -25.74 13.68 3.11
N THR A 31 -24.99 13.06 4.02
CA THR A 31 -24.50 13.72 5.27
C THR A 31 -23.15 14.40 5.11
N ILE A 32 -22.39 14.07 4.06
CA ILE A 32 -21.10 14.70 3.76
C ILE A 32 -21.39 16.04 3.07
N ARG A 33 -21.60 17.07 3.89
CA ARG A 33 -21.91 18.44 3.44
C ARG A 33 -20.92 19.44 4.03
N PRO A 34 -20.69 20.59 3.36
CA PRO A 34 -19.76 21.61 3.85
C PRO A 34 -20.05 22.15 5.26
N ASP A 35 -21.29 22.03 5.73
CA ASP A 35 -21.80 22.53 7.01
C ASP A 35 -21.75 21.49 8.15
N ASN A 36 -21.20 20.29 7.93
CA ASN A 36 -21.29 19.16 8.87
C ASN A 36 -19.92 18.62 9.34
N SER A 37 -19.00 19.50 9.75
CA SER A 37 -17.68 19.13 10.28
C SER A 37 -17.49 19.55 11.74
N CYS A 38 -17.04 18.64 12.60
CA CYS A 38 -16.64 18.94 13.98
C CYS A 38 -15.28 18.32 14.30
N MET A 39 -14.41 19.07 14.97
CA MET A 39 -13.14 18.60 15.50
C MET A 39 -13.20 18.65 17.04
N TRP A 40 -12.75 17.58 17.70
CA TRP A 40 -12.87 17.44 19.16
C TRP A 40 -11.53 17.09 19.80
N TYR A 41 -10.65 18.07 20.04
CA TYR A 41 -9.52 17.92 20.97
C TYR A 41 -9.11 19.28 21.56
N GLY A 42 -8.59 19.29 22.79
CA GLY A 42 -8.17 20.48 23.55
C GLY A 42 -6.88 21.14 23.05
N THR A 43 -6.61 21.07 21.75
CA THR A 43 -5.53 21.81 21.08
C THR A 43 -5.95 23.26 20.96
N GLU A 44 -5.03 24.22 21.15
CA GLU A 44 -5.31 25.62 20.83
C GLU A 44 -5.69 25.73 19.35
N TYR A 45 -6.88 26.29 19.08
CA TYR A 45 -7.39 26.49 17.73
C TYR A 45 -8.09 27.84 17.63
N ARG A 46 -8.17 28.37 16.41
CA ARG A 46 -9.05 29.51 16.11
C ARG A 46 -10.26 28.99 15.35
N HIS A 47 -11.44 29.42 15.77
CA HIS A 47 -12.69 29.11 15.09
C HIS A 47 -13.22 30.39 14.46
N ASP A 48 -13.22 30.44 13.13
CA ASP A 48 -13.85 31.49 12.34
C ASP A 48 -15.01 30.89 11.54
N LYS A 49 -15.99 31.74 11.19
CA LYS A 49 -16.98 31.33 10.18
C LYS A 49 -16.26 31.17 8.84
N ILE A 50 -16.55 30.08 8.14
CA ILE A 50 -16.11 29.91 6.76
C ILE A 50 -16.67 31.09 5.94
N PRO A 51 -15.84 31.83 5.20
CA PRO A 51 -16.28 32.94 4.36
C PRO A 51 -17.41 32.54 3.40
N ASN A 52 -18.38 33.44 3.22
CA ASN A 52 -19.58 33.15 2.43
C ASN A 52 -19.30 32.89 0.95
N ASP A 53 -18.30 33.57 0.40
CA ASP A 53 -17.77 33.38 -0.95
C ASP A 53 -17.21 31.95 -1.13
N LEU A 54 -16.33 31.51 -0.22
CA LEU A 54 -15.79 30.14 -0.25
C LEU A 54 -16.91 29.09 -0.10
N MET A 55 -17.88 29.33 0.79
CA MET A 55 -19.03 28.45 0.96
C MET A 55 -19.90 28.38 -0.31
N GLN A 56 -20.06 29.49 -1.03
CA GLN A 56 -20.75 29.51 -2.31
C GLN A 56 -19.99 28.72 -3.39
N GLU A 57 -18.66 28.83 -3.44
CA GLU A 57 -17.82 28.04 -4.35
C GLU A 57 -17.95 26.53 -4.08
N CYS A 58 -17.87 26.11 -2.82
CA CYS A 58 -18.07 24.72 -2.42
C CYS A 58 -19.46 24.20 -2.83
N LYS A 59 -20.52 24.99 -2.63
CA LYS A 59 -21.88 24.63 -3.06
C LYS A 59 -22.00 24.51 -4.58
N LYS A 60 -21.35 25.41 -5.33
CA LYS A 60 -21.29 25.33 -6.80
C LYS A 60 -20.58 24.05 -7.24
N ALA A 61 -19.42 23.74 -6.67
CA ALA A 61 -18.66 22.53 -6.96
C ALA A 61 -19.45 21.25 -6.64
N PHE A 62 -20.22 21.25 -5.55
CA PHE A 62 -21.07 20.10 -5.18
C PHE A 62 -22.25 19.89 -6.15
N ALA A 63 -22.79 20.96 -6.72
CA ALA A 63 -23.93 20.92 -7.63
C ALA A 63 -23.56 20.63 -9.11
N VAL A 64 -22.28 20.41 -9.41
CA VAL A 64 -21.79 20.18 -10.78
C VAL A 64 -22.42 18.93 -11.40
N SER A 65 -22.96 19.08 -12.60
CA SER A 65 -23.57 17.99 -13.37
C SER A 65 -22.50 16.95 -13.75
N PRO A 66 -22.86 15.66 -13.95
CA PRO A 66 -21.88 14.65 -14.34
C PRO A 66 -21.05 14.99 -15.59
N GLN A 67 -21.59 15.79 -16.52
CA GLN A 67 -20.93 16.18 -17.77
C GLN A 67 -19.87 17.27 -17.57
N ASP A 68 -20.02 18.09 -16.54
CA ASP A 68 -19.13 19.21 -16.21
C ASP A 68 -18.08 18.84 -15.15
N ARG A 69 -18.07 17.58 -14.70
CA ARG A 69 -17.08 17.08 -13.72
C ARG A 69 -15.69 17.02 -14.34
N LEU A 70 -14.69 17.28 -13.51
CA LEU A 70 -13.28 17.18 -13.92
C LEU A 70 -12.97 15.76 -14.43
N PRO A 71 -12.45 15.59 -15.66
CA PRO A 71 -12.13 14.27 -16.20
C PRO A 71 -11.10 13.49 -15.38
N THR A 72 -10.28 14.21 -14.61
CA THR A 72 -9.28 13.64 -13.69
C THR A 72 -9.89 13.01 -12.43
N LEU A 73 -11.15 13.32 -12.11
CA LEU A 73 -11.88 12.73 -10.99
C LEU A 73 -12.82 11.64 -11.50
N HIS A 74 -12.32 10.40 -11.48
CA HIS A 74 -13.07 9.23 -11.89
C HIS A 74 -13.08 8.17 -10.78
N LEU A 75 -13.97 7.19 -10.90
CA LEU A 75 -13.95 6.02 -10.03
C LEU A 75 -12.63 5.25 -10.22
N PRO A 76 -12.18 4.52 -9.18
CA PRO A 76 -10.98 3.72 -9.28
C PRO A 76 -11.13 2.67 -10.39
N HIS A 77 -10.00 2.34 -11.01
CA HIS A 77 -9.93 1.25 -11.97
C HIS A 77 -10.06 -0.11 -11.26
N LYS A 78 -10.27 -1.18 -12.02
CA LYS A 78 -10.29 -2.53 -11.45
C LYS A 78 -8.91 -2.88 -10.91
N ASN A 79 -8.83 -3.13 -9.61
CA ASN A 79 -7.59 -3.55 -8.95
C ASN A 79 -7.10 -4.90 -9.53
N GLN A 80 -5.88 -4.90 -10.08
CA GLN A 80 -5.26 -6.05 -10.76
C GLN A 80 -4.51 -6.99 -9.80
N PHE A 81 -4.29 -6.56 -8.56
CA PHE A 81 -3.56 -7.31 -7.54
C PHE A 81 -4.44 -8.27 -6.74
N ILE A 82 -5.77 -8.25 -6.94
CA ILE A 82 -6.67 -9.22 -6.32
C ILE A 82 -6.27 -10.63 -6.79
N PRO A 83 -5.90 -11.55 -5.87
CA PRO A 83 -5.48 -12.89 -6.24
C PRO A 83 -6.65 -13.68 -6.82
N ASN A 84 -6.41 -14.40 -7.91
CA ASN A 84 -7.47 -15.14 -8.62
C ASN A 84 -7.79 -16.47 -7.93
N GLU A 85 -6.74 -17.22 -7.55
CA GLU A 85 -6.85 -18.55 -6.95
C GLU A 85 -5.74 -18.74 -5.90
N PRO A 86 -6.06 -18.64 -4.61
CA PRO A 86 -5.08 -18.80 -3.54
C PRO A 86 -4.87 -20.30 -3.23
N GLU A 87 -4.45 -21.08 -4.23
CA GLU A 87 -4.12 -22.50 -4.04
C GLU A 87 -2.72 -22.67 -3.44
N VAL A 88 -2.59 -23.67 -2.56
CA VAL A 88 -1.33 -24.02 -1.90
C VAL A 88 -0.98 -25.43 -2.28
N GLU A 89 0.15 -25.60 -2.97
CA GLU A 89 0.75 -26.90 -3.22
C GLU A 89 1.33 -27.47 -1.93
N LYS A 90 0.47 -28.17 -1.18
CA LYS A 90 0.89 -28.92 0.01
C LYS A 90 1.77 -30.08 -0.41
N GLN A 91 2.93 -30.18 0.22
CA GLN A 91 3.85 -31.27 0.02
C GLN A 91 4.06 -31.94 1.37
N GLU A 92 3.63 -33.20 1.49
CA GLU A 92 3.93 -33.99 2.67
C GLU A 92 5.45 -34.24 2.72
N MET A 93 6.08 -33.76 3.79
CA MET A 93 7.50 -33.92 4.04
C MET A 93 7.67 -34.71 5.32
N ASP A 94 8.44 -35.80 5.28
CA ASP A 94 8.72 -36.65 6.43
C ASP A 94 9.45 -35.89 7.56
N GLU A 95 10.25 -34.88 7.20
CA GLU A 95 10.98 -34.03 8.14
C GLU A 95 10.85 -32.54 7.76
N GLN A 96 10.58 -31.70 8.77
CA GLN A 96 10.52 -30.24 8.61
C GLN A 96 11.92 -29.65 8.41
N ALA A 97 12.06 -28.73 7.46
CA ALA A 97 13.31 -28.02 7.22
C ALA A 97 13.49 -26.91 8.26
N LEU A 98 14.45 -27.08 9.17
CA LEU A 98 14.72 -26.08 10.22
C LEU A 98 15.25 -24.75 9.66
N ASN A 99 15.98 -24.78 8.54
CA ASN A 99 16.70 -23.62 8.01
C ASN A 99 16.56 -23.50 6.47
N PRO A 100 16.65 -22.28 5.90
CA PRO A 100 16.70 -22.09 4.47
C PRO A 100 17.99 -22.65 3.86
N ARG A 101 17.88 -23.16 2.62
CA ARG A 101 19.01 -23.70 1.85
C ARG A 101 19.56 -22.64 0.91
N VAL A 102 20.87 -22.63 0.69
CA VAL A 102 21.50 -21.77 -0.32
C VAL A 102 21.31 -22.40 -1.69
N ILE A 103 20.58 -21.74 -2.58
CA ILE A 103 20.30 -22.22 -3.95
C ILE A 103 21.13 -21.51 -5.01
N ARG A 104 21.76 -20.38 -4.65
CA ARG A 104 22.69 -19.64 -5.50
C ARG A 104 23.74 -18.97 -4.62
N ASN A 105 25.00 -19.04 -5.02
CA ASN A 105 26.10 -18.37 -4.34
C ASN A 105 27.24 -18.12 -5.34
N ASP A 106 27.22 -16.95 -5.95
CA ASP A 106 28.23 -16.50 -6.91
C ASP A 106 28.72 -15.08 -6.56
N SER A 107 29.53 -14.48 -7.43
CA SER A 107 30.09 -13.13 -7.23
C SER A 107 29.03 -12.02 -7.26
N ILE A 108 27.83 -12.29 -7.76
CA ILE A 108 26.75 -11.32 -7.94
C ILE A 108 25.74 -11.44 -6.79
N ALA A 109 25.35 -12.66 -6.43
CA ALA A 109 24.27 -12.88 -5.46
C ALA A 109 24.43 -14.16 -4.63
N ARG A 110 23.89 -14.10 -3.41
CA ARG A 110 23.59 -15.25 -2.57
C ARG A 110 22.09 -15.33 -2.36
N THR A 111 21.48 -16.44 -2.76
CA THR A 111 20.04 -16.69 -2.62
C THR A 111 19.80 -17.84 -1.67
N GLN A 112 19.00 -17.57 -0.64
CA GLN A 112 18.53 -18.56 0.33
C GLN A 112 17.04 -18.77 0.12
N TRP A 113 16.60 -20.02 0.16
CA TRP A 113 15.21 -20.39 -0.08
C TRP A 113 14.74 -21.47 0.90
N LYS A 114 13.49 -21.34 1.33
CA LYS A 114 12.76 -22.33 2.12
C LYS A 114 11.30 -22.32 1.67
N LYS A 115 10.74 -23.49 1.34
CA LYS A 115 9.29 -23.67 1.16
C LYS A 115 8.62 -23.70 2.53
N ASP A 116 7.45 -23.09 2.66
CA ASP A 116 6.66 -23.20 3.88
C ASP A 116 6.24 -24.66 4.11
N ASP A 117 6.55 -25.17 5.30
CA ASP A 117 6.27 -26.52 5.77
C ASP A 117 5.42 -26.54 7.05
N ILE A 118 4.95 -25.36 7.52
CA ILE A 118 4.22 -25.19 8.78
C ILE A 118 2.81 -24.66 8.53
N PHE A 119 2.67 -23.53 7.84
CA PHE A 119 1.42 -22.77 7.81
C PHE A 119 0.53 -23.13 6.62
N TRP A 120 1.14 -23.54 5.51
CA TRP A 120 0.47 -23.93 4.27
C TRP A 120 -0.54 -22.87 3.81
N VAL A 121 -0.09 -21.62 3.84
CA VAL A 121 -0.86 -20.47 3.34
C VAL A 121 -0.32 -20.01 1.99
N PRO A 122 -1.14 -19.42 1.10
CA PRO A 122 -0.74 -18.96 -0.22
C PRO A 122 -0.03 -17.62 -0.12
N ARG A 123 1.00 -17.57 0.73
CA ARG A 123 1.79 -16.37 1.01
C ARG A 123 3.25 -16.66 0.83
N ALA A 124 3.99 -15.65 0.39
CA ALA A 124 5.44 -15.70 0.29
C ALA A 124 6.02 -14.39 0.80
N ASN A 125 7.30 -14.46 1.20
CA ASN A 125 8.11 -13.31 1.57
C ASN A 125 9.37 -13.33 0.72
N VAL A 126 9.67 -12.22 0.07
CA VAL A 126 10.88 -12.02 -0.73
C VAL A 126 11.64 -10.86 -0.12
N ILE A 127 12.84 -11.18 0.38
CA ILE A 127 13.72 -10.22 1.03
C ILE A 127 14.99 -10.07 0.19
N VAL A 128 15.26 -8.85 -0.25
CA VAL A 128 16.41 -8.48 -1.08
C VAL A 128 17.27 -7.47 -0.33
N SER A 129 18.54 -7.80 -0.13
CA SER A 129 19.53 -6.89 0.46
C SER A 129 20.59 -6.55 -0.59
N LEU A 130 20.52 -5.33 -1.12
CA LEU A 130 21.45 -4.74 -2.06
C LEU A 130 22.58 -4.07 -1.29
N LYS A 131 23.73 -4.74 -1.22
CA LYS A 131 24.87 -4.29 -0.42
C LYS A 131 25.74 -3.32 -1.19
N THR A 132 25.99 -2.14 -0.63
CA THR A 132 26.90 -1.16 -1.21
C THR A 132 27.51 -0.27 -0.12
N PRO A 133 28.83 -0.04 -0.13
CA PRO A 133 29.46 0.90 0.80
C PRO A 133 29.16 2.36 0.45
N LEU A 134 28.65 2.63 -0.76
CA LEU A 134 28.55 3.99 -1.29
C LEU A 134 27.59 4.88 -0.50
N PHE A 135 26.47 4.33 -0.01
CA PHE A 135 25.45 5.13 0.68
C PHE A 135 25.92 5.73 2.00
N TYR A 136 26.92 5.14 2.64
CA TYR A 136 27.46 5.61 3.92
C TYR A 136 28.90 6.12 3.81
N ALA A 137 29.45 6.21 2.60
CA ALA A 137 30.79 6.74 2.37
C ALA A 137 30.91 8.24 2.71
N SER A 138 29.79 8.99 2.63
CA SER A 138 29.72 10.39 3.03
C SER A 138 28.30 10.78 3.46
N ALA A 139 28.17 11.87 4.22
CA ALA A 139 26.87 12.43 4.58
C ALA A 139 26.04 12.81 3.33
N GLU A 140 26.71 13.33 2.29
CA GLU A 140 26.07 13.68 1.02
C GLU A 140 25.48 12.46 0.32
N ASN A 141 26.22 11.35 0.24
CA ASN A 141 25.71 10.11 -0.35
C ASN A 141 24.54 9.55 0.43
N ASN A 142 24.56 9.67 1.76
CA ASN A 142 23.46 9.22 2.61
C ASN A 142 22.18 10.02 2.32
N VAL A 143 22.28 11.35 2.24
CA VAL A 143 21.15 12.23 1.90
C VAL A 143 20.64 11.91 0.50
N LYS A 144 21.52 11.75 -0.50
CA LYS A 144 21.15 11.35 -1.87
C LYS A 144 20.42 10.02 -1.91
N ALA A 145 20.91 9.01 -1.19
CA ALA A 145 20.27 7.70 -1.12
C ALA A 145 18.88 7.80 -0.48
N ARG A 146 18.72 8.62 0.57
CA ARG A 146 17.44 8.80 1.25
C ARG A 146 16.42 9.52 0.36
N LEU A 147 16.83 10.58 -0.32
CA LEU A 147 16.02 11.27 -1.32
C LEU A 147 15.63 10.34 -2.48
N PHE A 148 16.54 9.50 -2.94
CA PHE A 148 16.24 8.48 -3.94
C PHE A 148 15.15 7.52 -3.46
N LEU A 149 15.24 7.01 -2.22
CA LEU A 149 14.19 6.14 -1.67
C LEU A 149 12.84 6.85 -1.53
N ASP A 150 12.83 8.11 -1.13
CA ASP A 150 11.59 8.87 -0.97
C ASP A 150 10.93 9.12 -2.33
N LEU A 151 11.71 9.38 -3.39
CA LEU A 151 11.20 9.47 -4.76
C LEU A 151 10.70 8.12 -5.29
N VAL A 152 11.39 7.02 -4.98
CA VAL A 152 10.93 5.67 -5.35
C VAL A 152 9.59 5.36 -4.70
N ARG A 153 9.43 5.66 -3.41
CA ARG A 153 8.16 5.46 -2.70
C ARG A 153 7.04 6.31 -3.28
N ASP A 154 7.30 7.60 -3.55
CA ASP A 154 6.32 8.49 -4.20
C ASP A 154 5.90 7.99 -5.58
N ALA A 155 6.84 7.46 -6.37
CA ALA A 155 6.55 6.87 -7.67
C ALA A 155 5.74 5.57 -7.57
N LEU A 156 5.91 4.81 -6.48
CA LEU A 156 5.21 3.55 -6.24
C LEU A 156 3.82 3.72 -5.61
N GLU A 157 3.51 4.87 -5.02
CA GLU A 157 2.33 5.10 -4.18
C GLU A 157 1.02 4.57 -4.82
N MET A 158 0.79 4.90 -6.08
CA MET A 158 -0.42 4.47 -6.80
C MET A 158 -0.53 2.96 -6.94
N TYR A 159 0.59 2.28 -7.23
CA TYR A 159 0.61 0.82 -7.37
C TYR A 159 0.55 0.12 -6.02
N SER A 160 1.22 0.68 -5.01
CA SER A 160 1.23 0.11 -3.68
C SER A 160 -0.12 0.17 -3.01
N TYR A 161 -0.94 1.18 -3.30
CA TYR A 161 -2.29 1.27 -2.76
C TYR A 161 -3.16 0.08 -3.19
N ASP A 162 -3.17 -0.23 -4.49
CA ASP A 162 -3.94 -1.36 -5.01
C ASP A 162 -3.40 -2.71 -4.49
N ALA A 163 -2.07 -2.85 -4.43
CA ALA A 163 -1.44 -4.03 -3.88
C ALA A 163 -1.79 -4.22 -2.38
N GLU A 164 -1.76 -3.15 -1.59
CA GLU A 164 -2.09 -3.18 -0.16
C GLU A 164 -3.54 -3.58 0.09
N LEU A 165 -4.48 -3.00 -0.67
CA LEU A 165 -5.89 -3.40 -0.63
C LEU A 165 -6.09 -4.89 -0.97
N ALA A 166 -5.24 -5.45 -1.83
CA ALA A 166 -5.27 -6.86 -2.21
C ALA A 166 -4.48 -7.78 -1.25
N GLY A 167 -3.90 -7.25 -0.18
CA GLY A 167 -3.16 -8.03 0.83
C GLY A 167 -1.70 -8.31 0.48
N LEU A 168 -1.11 -7.51 -0.41
CA LEU A 168 0.32 -7.46 -0.68
C LEU A 168 0.94 -6.25 0.01
N GLN A 169 2.18 -6.39 0.49
CA GLN A 169 2.88 -5.32 1.18
C GLN A 169 4.31 -5.27 0.67
N TYR A 170 4.89 -4.08 0.68
CA TYR A 170 6.30 -3.90 0.38
C TYR A 170 6.92 -2.87 1.33
N LYS A 171 8.23 -2.98 1.50
CA LYS A 171 9.03 -2.03 2.25
C LYS A 171 10.37 -1.86 1.57
N VAL A 172 10.65 -0.63 1.12
CA VAL A 172 11.97 -0.21 0.65
C VAL A 172 12.60 0.66 1.74
N SER A 173 13.80 0.34 2.19
CA SER A 173 14.52 1.09 3.24
C SER A 173 16.04 1.02 3.07
N LEU A 174 16.77 1.89 3.76
CA LEU A 174 18.21 1.78 3.89
C LEU A 174 18.56 1.11 5.22
N ASP A 175 19.54 0.23 5.22
CA ASP A 175 20.17 -0.33 6.41
C ASP A 175 21.68 -0.08 6.37
N SER A 176 22.41 -0.49 7.42
CA SER A 176 23.87 -0.29 7.50
C SER A 176 24.68 -0.96 6.38
N ARG A 177 24.07 -1.88 5.61
CA ARG A 177 24.72 -2.64 4.54
C ARG A 177 24.38 -2.08 3.15
N GLY A 178 23.28 -1.36 3.01
CA GLY A 178 22.86 -0.76 1.76
C GLY A 178 21.35 -0.56 1.69
N LEU A 179 20.73 -1.05 0.60
CA LEU A 179 19.29 -0.98 0.37
C LEU A 179 18.63 -2.32 0.71
N PHE A 180 17.51 -2.24 1.41
CA PHE A 180 16.70 -3.37 1.84
C PHE A 180 15.30 -3.26 1.22
N LEU A 181 14.89 -4.30 0.50
CA LEU A 181 13.57 -4.47 -0.07
C LEU A 181 12.93 -5.73 0.53
N ASP A 182 11.73 -5.60 1.07
CA ASP A 182 10.90 -6.68 1.56
C ASP A 182 9.56 -6.62 0.82
N VAL A 183 9.14 -7.72 0.22
CA VAL A 183 7.85 -7.86 -0.44
C VAL A 183 7.16 -9.11 0.10
N SER A 184 5.94 -8.96 0.59
CA SER A 184 5.19 -10.04 1.23
C SER A 184 3.71 -10.00 0.88
N GLY A 185 3.01 -11.12 1.08
CA GLY A 185 1.57 -11.23 0.83
C GLY A 185 1.23 -12.42 -0.04
N TYR A 186 0.12 -12.34 -0.78
CA TYR A 186 -0.34 -13.46 -1.62
C TYR A 186 0.62 -13.77 -2.77
N ASN A 187 1.02 -15.02 -2.90
CA ASN A 187 2.06 -15.45 -3.84
C ASN A 187 1.69 -15.26 -5.33
N ASP A 188 0.41 -15.32 -5.73
CA ASP A 188 -0.06 -15.13 -7.12
C ASP A 188 0.44 -13.81 -7.73
N LYS A 189 0.24 -12.69 -7.02
CA LYS A 189 0.55 -11.35 -7.53
C LYS A 189 1.86 -10.76 -7.00
N LEU A 190 2.57 -11.48 -6.13
CA LEU A 190 3.85 -11.04 -5.57
C LEU A 190 4.94 -10.82 -6.63
N PRO A 191 5.15 -11.71 -7.63
CA PRO A 191 6.14 -11.48 -8.68
C PRO A 191 5.83 -10.22 -9.51
N VAL A 192 4.55 -9.93 -9.77
CA VAL A 192 4.11 -8.75 -10.53
C VAL A 192 4.46 -7.47 -9.76
N LEU A 193 4.18 -7.43 -8.46
CA LEU A 193 4.54 -6.30 -7.61
C LEU A 193 6.06 -6.12 -7.54
N LEU A 194 6.81 -7.21 -7.36
CA LEU A 194 8.27 -7.16 -7.30
C LEU A 194 8.89 -6.61 -8.59
N ASP A 195 8.42 -7.08 -9.75
CA ASP A 195 8.90 -6.62 -11.05
C ASP A 195 8.66 -5.12 -11.26
N GLN A 196 7.48 -4.63 -10.87
CA GLN A 196 7.16 -3.19 -10.92
C GLN A 196 8.07 -2.37 -10.00
N ILE A 197 8.27 -2.81 -8.75
CA ILE A 197 9.15 -2.13 -7.79
C ILE A 197 10.57 -2.03 -8.35
N VAL A 198 11.15 -3.14 -8.81
CA VAL A 198 12.52 -3.17 -9.32
C VAL A 198 12.65 -2.34 -10.60
N THR A 199 11.64 -2.38 -11.48
CA THR A 199 11.61 -1.56 -12.70
C THR A 199 11.56 -0.07 -12.38
N ILE A 200 10.70 0.36 -11.47
CA ILE A 200 10.62 1.78 -11.04
C ILE A 200 11.92 2.20 -10.35
N MET A 201 12.52 1.34 -9.53
CA MET A 201 13.82 1.63 -8.91
C MET A 201 14.95 1.80 -9.94
N ARG A 202 14.94 1.03 -11.03
CA ARG A 202 15.96 1.09 -12.09
C ARG A 202 15.76 2.29 -13.00
N ASP A 203 14.50 2.54 -13.40
CA ASP A 203 14.14 3.47 -14.47
C ASP A 203 13.47 4.74 -13.94
N LEU A 204 13.76 5.11 -12.68
CA LEU A 204 13.10 6.20 -11.97
C LEU A 204 13.13 7.52 -12.76
N ASP A 205 11.95 7.98 -13.20
CA ASP A 205 11.78 9.29 -13.84
C ASP A 205 11.58 10.39 -12.78
N ILE A 206 12.60 11.22 -12.58
CA ILE A 206 12.61 12.26 -11.56
C ILE A 206 11.87 13.50 -12.05
N LYS A 207 10.64 13.65 -11.58
CA LYS A 207 9.81 14.82 -11.86
C LYS A 207 10.26 16.02 -11.00
N LYS A 208 10.85 17.04 -11.64
CA LYS A 208 11.42 18.23 -10.96
C LYS A 208 10.50 18.92 -9.96
N TYR A 209 9.18 18.90 -10.18
CA TYR A 209 8.22 19.52 -9.26
C TYR A 209 8.07 18.74 -7.94
N ARG A 210 8.40 17.45 -7.89
CA ARG A 210 8.41 16.62 -6.67
C ARG A 210 9.65 16.84 -5.80
N LEU A 211 10.66 17.53 -6.32
CA LEU A 211 11.92 17.84 -5.64
C LEU A 211 11.98 19.25 -5.05
N ARG A 212 10.95 20.09 -5.26
CA ARG A 212 10.92 21.43 -4.69
C ARG A 212 10.53 21.34 -3.22
N LEU A 213 11.53 21.56 -2.35
CA LEU A 213 11.36 21.89 -0.93
C LEU A 213 10.69 23.26 -0.79
#